data_AF-A0A5E8HCH8-F1
#
_entry.id   AF-A0A5E8HCH8-F1
#
_cell.length_a   1.000
_cell.length_b   1.000
_cell.length_c   1.000
_cell.angle_alpha   90.00
_cell.angle_beta   90.00
_cell.angle_gamma   90.00
#
_symmetry.space_group_name_H-M   'P 1'
#
loop_
_entity.id
_entity.type
_entity.pdbx_description
1 polymer ?
#
loop_
_entity_poly.entity_id
_entity_poly.type
_entity_poly.pdbx_seq_one_letter_code
_entity_poly.pdbx_strand_id
1 'polypeptide(L)'
;MKFKVFVSILLFSVLIQPISATNILLRNGETIKGKVVSQDDLTIQIVPEGGSPKYLKKSEVLKVVYKEVSEIELKNIRLEEEKKIRSANKQSPSK
;
A
#
# COMPACT_ATOMS: atom_id res chain seq x y z
N MET A 1 8.60 -41.06 17.72
CA MET A 1 7.62 -40.39 16.83
C MET A 1 7.13 -39.03 17.32
N LYS A 2 6.96 -38.80 18.63
CA LYS A 2 6.42 -37.53 19.19
C LYS A 2 7.31 -36.28 18.94
N PHE A 3 8.63 -36.41 18.98
CA PHE A 3 9.56 -35.30 18.74
C PHE A 3 9.57 -34.83 17.27
N LYS A 4 9.50 -35.76 16.30
CA LYS A 4 9.42 -35.42 14.86
C LYS A 4 8.11 -34.72 14.51
N VAL A 5 6.99 -35.11 15.14
CA VAL A 5 5.69 -34.43 15.00
C VAL A 5 5.73 -33.04 15.62
N PHE A 6 6.37 -32.89 16.79
CA PHE A 6 6.54 -31.59 17.44
C PHE A 6 7.40 -30.62 16.62
N VAL A 7 8.50 -31.10 16.04
CA VAL A 7 9.34 -30.32 15.11
C VAL A 7 8.58 -29.94 13.83
N SER A 8 7.73 -30.84 13.32
CA SER A 8 6.89 -30.58 12.14
C SER A 8 5.83 -29.51 12.40
N ILE A 9 5.23 -29.47 13.59
CA ILE A 9 4.25 -28.43 13.98
C ILE A 9 4.95 -27.08 14.17
N LEU A 10 6.16 -27.07 14.76
CA LEU A 10 6.94 -25.85 14.95
C LEU A 10 7.37 -25.22 13.62
N LEU A 11 7.72 -26.02 12.61
CA LEU A 11 8.05 -25.52 11.27
C LEU A 11 6.86 -24.88 10.56
N PHE A 12 5.63 -25.36 10.81
CA PHE A 12 4.44 -24.83 10.14
C PHE A 12 4.03 -23.44 10.66
N SER A 13 4.39 -23.10 11.90
CA SER A 13 4.07 -21.80 12.51
C SER A 13 4.81 -20.61 11.86
N VAL A 14 5.98 -20.83 11.26
CA VAL A 14 6.82 -19.76 10.68
C VAL A 14 6.26 -19.21 9.36
N LEU A 15 5.32 -19.91 8.74
CA LEU A 15 4.73 -19.53 7.44
C LEU A 15 3.60 -18.50 7.53
N ILE A 16 3.10 -18.20 8.73
CA ILE A 16 2.06 -17.17 8.92
C ILE A 16 2.74 -15.80 9.04
N GLN A 17 3.27 -15.30 7.93
CA GLN A 17 3.73 -13.91 7.86
C GLN A 17 2.51 -12.97 7.93
N PRO A 18 2.51 -11.95 8.80
CA PRO A 18 1.45 -10.95 8.80
C PRO A 18 1.46 -10.20 7.47
N ILE A 19 0.34 -10.27 6.74
CA ILE A 19 0.15 -9.50 5.52
C ILE A 19 0.07 -8.03 5.94
N SER A 20 1.17 -7.29 5.78
CA SER A 20 1.25 -5.90 6.23
C SER A 20 0.16 -5.04 5.58
N ALA A 21 -0.44 -4.16 6.39
CA ALA A 21 -1.42 -3.20 5.91
C ALA A 21 -0.78 -2.26 4.87
N THR A 22 -1.50 -1.98 3.78
CA THR A 22 -1.07 -1.07 2.71
C THR A 22 -1.83 0.26 2.84
N ASN A 23 -1.12 1.37 2.70
CA ASN A 23 -1.72 2.70 2.67
C ASN A 23 -1.70 3.23 1.24
N ILE A 24 -2.88 3.53 0.67
CA ILE A 24 -3.01 4.18 -0.64
C ILE A 24 -3.28 5.66 -0.41
N LEU A 25 -2.31 6.50 -0.78
CA LEU A 25 -2.46 7.95 -0.84
C LEU A 25 -3.13 8.33 -2.14
N LEU A 26 -4.29 8.98 -2.06
CA LEU A 26 -5.04 9.47 -3.22
C LEU A 26 -4.70 10.93 -3.50
N ARG A 27 -4.79 11.34 -4.77
CA ARG A 27 -4.51 12.72 -5.21
C ARG A 27 -5.45 13.75 -4.57
N ASN A 28 -6.69 13.35 -4.25
CA ASN A 28 -7.68 14.20 -3.59
C ASN A 28 -7.36 14.52 -2.11
N GLY A 29 -6.35 13.87 -1.50
CA GLY A 29 -6.01 14.07 -0.09
C GLY A 29 -6.37 12.89 0.81
N GLU A 30 -7.26 12.01 0.36
CA GLU A 30 -7.71 10.85 1.12
C GLU A 30 -6.62 9.77 1.20
N THR A 31 -6.64 9.01 2.29
CA THR A 31 -5.79 7.83 2.48
C THR A 31 -6.68 6.64 2.77
N ILE A 32 -6.51 5.57 2.00
CA ILE A 32 -7.23 4.31 2.20
C ILE A 32 -6.24 3.30 2.78
N LYS A 33 -6.48 2.87 4.03
CA LYS A 33 -5.76 1.77 4.67
C LYS A 33 -6.48 0.46 4.38
N GLY A 34 -5.74 -0.54 3.91
CA GLY A 34 -6.30 -1.85 3.60
C GLY A 34 -5.33 -2.79 2.92
N LYS A 35 -5.85 -3.93 2.47
CA LYS A 35 -5.10 -4.93 1.71
C LYS A 35 -5.34 -4.74 0.23
N VAL A 36 -4.28 -4.54 -0.55
CA VAL A 36 -4.38 -4.60 -2.01
C VAL A 36 -4.50 -6.06 -2.44
N VAL A 37 -5.55 -6.38 -3.20
CA VAL A 37 -5.90 -7.76 -3.57
C VAL A 37 -5.59 -8.04 -5.04
N SER A 38 -5.75 -7.05 -5.91
CA SER A 38 -5.38 -7.14 -7.32
C SER A 38 -4.96 -5.77 -7.87
N GLN A 39 -4.16 -5.78 -8.92
CA GLN A 39 -3.77 -4.59 -9.66
C GLN A 39 -3.72 -4.95 -11.15
N ASP A 40 -4.43 -4.16 -11.94
CA ASP A 40 -4.38 -4.21 -13.40
C ASP A 40 -3.63 -2.96 -13.90
N ASP A 41 -3.52 -2.77 -15.21
CA ASP A 41 -2.82 -1.62 -15.78
C ASP A 41 -3.41 -0.27 -15.35
N LEU A 42 -4.73 -0.20 -15.23
CA LEU A 42 -5.46 1.05 -14.96
C LEU A 42 -6.02 1.14 -13.53
N THR A 43 -6.16 0.02 -12.83
CA THR A 43 -6.93 -0.06 -11.59
C THR A 43 -6.20 -0.82 -10.48
N ILE A 44 -6.50 -0.45 -9.24
CA ILE A 44 -6.04 -1.12 -8.02
C ILE A 44 -7.28 -1.52 -7.23
N GLN A 45 -7.39 -2.80 -6.88
CA GLN A 45 -8.42 -3.29 -5.98
C GLN A 45 -7.89 -3.34 -4.55
N ILE A 46 -8.51 -2.59 -3.66
CA ILE A 46 -8.19 -2.58 -2.22
C ILE A 46 -9.38 -3.06 -1.41
N VAL A 47 -9.13 -3.88 -0.40
CA VAL A 47 -10.09 -4.25 0.64
C VAL A 47 -9.72 -3.45 1.88
N PRO A 48 -10.49 -2.40 2.24
CA PRO A 48 -10.28 -1.65 3.47
C PRO A 48 -10.43 -2.54 4.70
N GLU A 49 -9.82 -2.17 5.83
CA GLU A 49 -10.00 -2.89 7.09
C GLU A 49 -11.50 -2.92 7.48
N GLY A 50 -12.13 -4.09 7.36
CA GLY A 50 -13.56 -4.31 7.66
C GLY A 50 -14.55 -3.86 6.57
N GLY A 51 -14.07 -3.46 5.39
CA GLY A 51 -14.91 -2.93 4.31
C GLY A 51 -15.13 -3.88 3.13
N SER A 52 -16.00 -3.49 2.22
CA SER A 52 -16.13 -4.12 0.90
C SER A 52 -14.97 -3.75 -0.03
N PRO A 53 -14.62 -4.60 -1.01
CA PRO A 53 -13.61 -4.28 -2.00
C PRO A 53 -13.95 -2.98 -2.77
N LYS A 54 -12.95 -2.10 -2.91
CA LYS A 54 -13.02 -0.88 -3.71
C LYS A 54 -12.05 -0.96 -4.88
N TYR A 55 -12.47 -0.44 -6.02
CA TYR A 55 -11.63 -0.29 -7.21
C TYR A 55 -11.23 1.17 -7.35
N LEU A 56 -9.92 1.43 -7.39
CA LEU A 56 -9.33 2.76 -7.52
C LEU A 56 -8.64 2.88 -8.87
N LYS A 57 -8.82 4.00 -9.58
CA LYS A 57 -8.07 4.25 -10.81
C LYS A 57 -6.65 4.70 -10.44
N LYS A 58 -5.63 4.17 -11.12
CA LYS A 58 -4.23 4.60 -10.89
C LYS A 58 -4.01 6.10 -11.17
N SER A 59 -4.84 6.70 -12.04
CA SER A 59 -4.85 8.15 -12.26
C SER A 59 -5.18 8.95 -11.01
N GLU A 60 -5.98 8.40 -10.09
CA GLU A 60 -6.41 9.04 -8.85
C GLU A 60 -5.45 8.73 -7.69
N VAL A 61 -4.56 7.76 -7.86
CA VAL A 61 -3.56 7.39 -6.85
C VAL A 61 -2.36 8.32 -6.94
N LEU A 62 -1.98 8.91 -5.81
CA LEU A 62 -0.73 9.63 -5.65
C LEU A 62 0.42 8.64 -5.41
N LYS A 63 0.25 7.73 -4.44
CA LYS A 63 1.28 6.74 -4.07
C LYS A 63 0.70 5.57 -3.30
N VAL A 64 1.26 4.37 -3.52
CA VAL A 64 0.97 3.18 -2.71
C VAL A 64 2.14 2.94 -1.76
N VAL A 65 1.86 2.74 -0.48
CA VAL A 65 2.85 2.52 0.58
C VAL A 65 2.59 1.15 1.21
N TYR A 66 3.41 0.16 0.82
CA TYR A 66 3.34 -1.23 1.30
C TYR A 66 4.05 -1.43 2.64
N LYS A 67 3.72 -0.58 3.61
CA LYS A 67 4.16 -0.74 5.00
C LYS A 67 3.16 -0.06 5.91
N GLU A 68 3.13 -0.51 7.15
CA GLU A 68 2.47 0.22 8.21
C GLU A 68 3.31 1.45 8.55
N VAL A 69 2.69 2.63 8.43
CA VAL A 69 3.31 3.94 8.66
C VAL A 69 2.34 4.78 9.47
N SER A 70 2.90 5.60 10.35
CA SER A 70 2.12 6.55 11.15
C SER A 70 1.52 7.67 10.28
N GLU A 71 0.49 8.35 10.79
CA GLU A 71 -0.14 9.48 10.08
C GLU A 71 0.87 10.61 9.80
N ILE A 72 1.80 10.86 10.73
CA ILE A 72 2.85 11.87 10.58
C ILE A 72 3.78 11.51 9.42
N GLU A 73 4.19 10.24 9.33
CA GLU A 73 5.02 9.76 8.23
C GLU A 73 4.28 9.80 6.89
N LEU A 74 3.00 9.42 6.85
CA LEU A 74 2.17 9.50 5.65
C LEU A 74 2.07 10.94 5.13
N LYS A 75 1.93 11.92 6.03
CA LYS A 75 1.94 13.34 5.67
C LYS A 75 3.28 13.78 5.06
N ASN A 76 4.40 13.35 5.64
CA ASN A 76 5.72 13.66 5.11
C ASN A 76 5.93 13.04 3.71
N ILE A 77 5.55 11.77 3.55
CA ILE A 77 5.61 11.06 2.26
C ILE A 77 4.79 11.81 1.20
N ARG A 78 3.60 12.32 1.57
CA ARG A 78 2.76 13.10 0.66
C ARG A 78 3.44 14.39 0.21
N LEU A 79 3.98 15.16 1.14
CA LEU A 79 4.67 16.43 0.85
C LEU A 79 5.86 16.22 -0.09
N GLU A 80 6.64 15.15 0.14
CA GLU A 80 7.75 14.79 -0.73
C GLU A 80 7.29 14.41 -2.14
N GLU A 81 6.22 13.62 -2.25
CA GLU A 81 5.69 13.18 -3.54
C GLU A 81 5.12 14.36 -4.35
N GLU A 82 4.36 15.24 -3.70
CA GLU A 82 3.87 16.46 -4.33
C GLU A 82 5.00 17.40 -4.76
N LYS A 83 6.07 17.51 -3.96
CA LYS A 83 7.25 18.31 -4.30
C LYS A 83 7.93 17.76 -5.56
N LYS A 84 8.08 16.44 -5.67
CA LYS A 84 8.67 15.77 -6.85
C LYS A 84 7.86 16.05 -8.12
N ILE A 85 6.53 15.95 -8.05
CA ILE A 85 5.64 16.25 -9.18
C ILE A 85 5.78 17.72 -9.60
N ARG A 86 5.79 18.65 -8.64
CA ARG A 86 5.96 20.08 -8.93
C ARG A 86 7.30 20.38 -9.58
N SER A 87 8.39 19.75 -9.13
CA SER A 87 9.71 19.92 -9.76
C SER A 87 9.78 19.32 -11.16
N ALA A 88 9.16 18.16 -11.39
CA ALA A 88 9.10 17.54 -12.71
C ALA A 88 8.32 18.42 -13.73
N ASN A 89 7.19 18.98 -13.30
CA ASN A 89 6.40 19.90 -14.13
C ASN A 89 7.14 21.21 -14.43
N LYS A 90 7.98 21.71 -13.51
CA LYS A 90 8.80 22.91 -13.75
C LYS A 90 9.98 22.66 -14.69
N GLN A 91 10.45 21.42 -14.81
CA GLN A 91 11.58 21.03 -15.65
C GLN A 91 11.18 20.54 -17.05
N SER A 92 9.88 20.36 -17.31
CA SER A 92 9.35 20.19 -18.66
C SER A 92 8.90 21.57 -19.18
N PRO A 93 9.77 22.39 -19.80
CA PRO A 93 9.29 23.56 -20.52
C PRO A 93 8.31 23.07 -21.59
N SER A 94 7.19 23.77 -21.69
CA SER A 94 6.24 23.63 -22.79
C SER A 94 6.99 23.56 -24.11
N LYS A 95 6.80 22.48 -24.87
CA LYS A 95 7.07 22.50 -26.31
C LYS A 95 6.19 23.54 -26.99
#